data_AF-A0A0F8QL37-F1
#
_entry.id   AF-A0A0F8QL37-F1
#
_cell.length_a   1.000
_cell.length_b   1.000
_cell.length_c   1.000
_cell.angle_alpha   90.00
_cell.angle_beta   90.00
_cell.angle_gamma   90.00
#
_symmetry.space_group_name_H-M   'P 1'
#
loop_
_entity.id
_entity.type
_entity.pdbx_description
1 polymer ?
#
loop_
_entity_poly.entity_id
_entity_poly.type
_entity_poly.pdbx_seq_one_letter_code
_entity_poly.pdbx_strand_id
1 'polypeptide(L)'
;MTKKLVEKEKLKNLVQMINQIQEQTKDEKTSIKLIDLVFYIEKELLETDREDLNEFKRSIYMKMKESQGEENKRYYELYQQLKGVK
;
A
#
# COMPACT_ATOMS: atom_id res chain seq x y z
N MET A 1 8.96 -21.23 -3.80
CA MET A 1 9.51 -20.10 -3.04
C MET A 1 8.35 -19.32 -2.45
N THR A 2 8.19 -19.36 -1.13
CA THR A 2 7.16 -18.59 -0.42
C THR A 2 7.57 -17.13 -0.47
N LYS A 3 6.83 -16.30 -1.22
CA LYS A 3 6.99 -14.84 -1.17
C LYS A 3 6.70 -14.40 0.27
N LYS A 4 7.72 -14.05 1.05
CA LYS A 4 7.53 -13.45 2.37
C LYS A 4 6.80 -12.12 2.15
N LEU A 5 5.63 -11.95 2.78
CA LEU A 5 4.98 -10.64 2.90
C LEU A 5 5.98 -9.68 3.53
N VAL A 6 6.43 -8.69 2.77
CA VAL A 6 7.29 -7.62 3.30
C VAL A 6 6.38 -6.66 4.06
N GLU A 7 6.61 -6.51 5.36
CA GLU A 7 5.84 -5.58 6.18
C GLU A 7 6.05 -4.13 5.72
N LYS A 8 4.96 -3.35 5.61
CA LYS A 8 4.99 -1.95 5.17
C LYS A 8 5.94 -1.08 5.97
N GLU A 9 6.09 -1.32 7.28
CA GLU A 9 7.06 -0.60 8.11
C GLU A 9 8.50 -0.81 7.66
N LYS A 10 8.84 -2.02 7.20
CA LYS A 10 10.19 -2.31 6.68
C LYS A 10 10.48 -1.54 5.38
N LEU A 11 9.48 -1.39 4.51
CA LEU A 11 9.61 -0.57 3.29
C LEU A 11 9.75 0.92 3.61
N LYS A 12 8.98 1.43 4.59
CA LYS A 12 9.12 2.82 5.06
C LYS A 12 10.51 3.09 5.66
N ASN A 13 11.03 2.16 6.47
CA ASN A 13 12.38 2.27 7.03
C ASN A 13 13.44 2.25 5.92
N LEU A 14 13.25 1.43 4.87
CA LEU A 14 14.14 1.40 3.72
C LEU A 14 14.16 2.73 2.96
N VAL A 15 13.00 3.35 2.73
CA VAL A 15 12.90 4.69 2.12
C VAL A 15 13.65 5.73 2.97
N GLN A 16 13.47 5.70 4.30
CA GLN A 16 14.19 6.61 5.19
C GLN A 16 15.72 6.43 5.09
N MET A 17 16.21 5.19 5.07
CA MET A 17 17.64 4.91 4.90
C MET A 17 18.18 5.40 3.56
N ILE A 18 17.42 5.22 2.47
CA ILE A 18 17.79 5.69 1.13
C ILE A 18 17.90 7.22 1.10
N ASN A 19 16.93 7.93 1.68
CA ASN A 19 16.94 9.40 1.75
C ASN A 19 18.15 9.91 2.55
N GLN A 20 18.51 9.27 3.66
CA GLN A 20 19.71 9.63 4.42
C GLN A 20 21.01 9.48 3.60
N ILE A 21 21.11 8.43 2.79
CA ILE A 21 22.27 8.21 1.90
C ILE A 21 22.29 9.26 0.78
N GLN A 22 21.12 9.62 0.26
CA GLN A 22 20.98 10.64 -0.77
C GLN A 22 21.46 12.01 -0.26
N GLU A 23 21.06 12.41 0.94
CA GLU A 23 21.48 13.68 1.56
C GLU A 23 23.00 13.78 1.77
N GLN A 24 23.67 12.65 1.96
CA GLN A 24 25.12 12.57 2.16
C GLN A 24 25.90 12.43 0.85
N THR A 25 25.21 12.13 -0.25
CA THR A 25 25.81 11.89 -1.57
C THR A 25 26.10 13.20 -2.27
N LYS A 26 27.35 13.39 -2.69
CA LYS A 26 27.77 14.52 -3.54
C LYS A 26 27.74 14.19 -5.03
N ASP A 27 27.59 12.92 -5.39
CA ASP A 27 27.49 12.47 -6.78
C ASP A 27 26.05 12.58 -7.29
N GLU A 28 25.81 13.51 -8.21
CA GLU A 28 24.50 13.80 -8.78
C GLU A 28 23.87 12.57 -9.45
N LYS A 29 24.69 11.75 -10.13
CA LYS A 29 24.21 10.53 -10.79
C LYS A 29 23.71 9.49 -9.80
N THR A 30 24.39 9.32 -8.68
CA THR A 30 23.95 8.45 -7.59
C THR A 30 22.71 9.02 -6.90
N SER A 31 22.64 10.34 -6.68
CA SER A 31 21.45 10.98 -6.10
C SER A 31 20.19 10.73 -6.94
N ILE A 32 20.27 10.91 -8.27
CA ILE A 32 19.14 10.63 -9.18
C ILE A 32 18.68 9.17 -9.07
N LYS A 33 19.62 8.21 -9.06
CA LYS A 33 19.27 6.79 -8.92
C LYS A 33 18.60 6.46 -7.58
N LEU A 34 18.96 7.15 -6.51
CA LEU A 34 18.32 6.98 -5.20
C LEU A 34 16.89 7.54 -5.21
N ILE A 35 16.65 8.67 -5.89
CA ILE A 35 15.30 9.22 -6.11
C ILE A 35 14.44 8.22 -6.88
N ASP A 36 14.94 7.67 -7.99
CA ASP A 36 14.21 6.69 -8.80
C ASP A 36 13.84 5.44 -7.98
N LEU A 37 14.74 5.01 -7.08
CA LEU A 37 14.51 3.87 -6.21
C LEU A 37 13.42 4.15 -5.16
N VAL A 38 13.41 5.34 -4.55
CA VAL A 38 12.34 5.75 -3.64
C VAL A 38 11.01 5.80 -4.37
N PHE A 39 10.98 6.41 -5.56
CA PHE A 39 9.78 6.47 -6.39
C PHE A 39 9.22 5.08 -6.68
N TYR A 40 10.07 4.13 -7.08
CA TYR A 40 9.65 2.75 -7.32
C TYR A 40 9.06 2.09 -6.05
N ILE A 41 9.70 2.25 -4.89
CA ILE A 41 9.19 1.67 -3.65
C ILE A 41 7.85 2.28 -3.25
N GLU A 42 7.70 3.60 -3.38
CA GLU A 42 6.47 4.30 -3.01
C GLU A 42 5.32 4.03 -3.98
N LYS A 43 5.58 4.02 -5.28
CA LYS A 43 4.56 3.86 -6.34
C LYS A 43 4.24 2.42 -6.66
N GLU A 44 5.25 1.59 -6.84
CA GLU A 44 5.06 0.23 -7.35
C GLU A 44 4.92 -0.82 -6.24
N LEU A 45 5.28 -0.48 -4.99
CA LEU A 45 5.19 -1.43 -3.86
C LEU A 45 4.25 -0.96 -2.75
N LEU A 46 4.20 0.34 -2.43
CA LEU A 46 3.33 0.86 -1.37
C LEU A 46 1.96 1.33 -1.89
N GLU A 47 1.86 1.85 -3.11
CA GLU A 47 0.58 2.27 -3.72
C GLU A 47 -0.23 1.11 -4.33
N THR A 48 0.40 0.07 -4.87
CA THR A 48 -0.30 -1.13 -5.39
C THR A 48 -1.20 -1.79 -4.33
N ASP A 49 -0.74 -1.84 -3.07
CA ASP A 49 -1.55 -2.32 -1.94
C ASP A 49 -2.77 -1.43 -1.64
N ARG A 50 -2.71 -0.13 -1.97
CA ARG A 50 -3.84 0.80 -1.79
C ARG A 50 -4.86 0.63 -2.90
N GLU A 51 -4.42 0.40 -4.13
CA GLU A 51 -5.33 0.12 -5.24
C GLU A 51 -6.05 -1.21 -5.04
N ASP A 52 -5.33 -2.28 -4.66
CA ASP A 52 -5.93 -3.59 -4.36
C ASP A 52 -6.91 -3.51 -3.18
N LEU A 53 -6.56 -2.79 -2.11
CA LEU A 53 -7.48 -2.58 -0.97
C LEU A 53 -8.70 -1.75 -1.37
N ASN A 54 -8.52 -0.74 -2.22
CA ASN A 54 -9.62 0.07 -2.72
C ASN A 54 -10.51 -0.70 -3.67
N GLU A 55 -9.96 -1.57 -4.51
CA GLU A 55 -10.70 -2.46 -5.39
C GLU A 55 -11.48 -3.50 -4.57
N PHE A 56 -10.88 -4.06 -3.52
CA PHE A 56 -11.56 -4.94 -2.59
C PHE A 56 -12.70 -4.24 -1.83
N LYS A 57 -12.47 -3.00 -1.37
CA LYS A 57 -13.51 -2.14 -0.77
C LYS A 57 -14.65 -1.86 -1.75
N ARG A 58 -14.34 -1.58 -3.03
CA ARG A 58 -15.35 -1.38 -4.09
C ARG A 58 -16.14 -2.66 -4.34
N SER A 59 -15.48 -3.82 -4.37
CA SER A 59 -16.13 -5.13 -4.55
C SER A 59 -17.14 -5.41 -3.43
N ILE A 60 -16.76 -5.18 -2.17
CA ILE A 60 -17.65 -5.34 -1.02
C ILE A 60 -18.82 -4.35 -1.10
N TYR A 61 -18.55 -3.10 -1.43
CA TYR A 61 -19.59 -2.08 -1.58
C TYR A 61 -20.62 -2.41 -2.67
N MET A 62 -20.18 -2.98 -3.80
CA MET A 62 -21.10 -3.45 -4.85
C MET A 62 -21.98 -4.60 -4.35
N LYS A 63 -21.39 -5.59 -3.66
CA LYS A 63 -22.16 -6.69 -3.05
C LYS A 63 -23.16 -6.21 -1.99
N MET A 64 -22.87 -5.14 -1.25
CA MET A 64 -23.82 -4.52 -0.33
C MET A 64 -25.03 -3.90 -1.05
N LYS A 65 -24.83 -3.31 -2.24
CA LYS A 65 -25.92 -2.74 -3.04
C LYS A 65 -26.85 -3.81 -3.60
N GLU A 66 -26.31 -4.99 -3.88
CA GLU A 66 -27.03 -6.09 -4.53
C GLU A 66 -27.66 -7.07 -3.52
N SER A 67 -27.30 -7.01 -2.25
CA SER A 67 -27.77 -7.91 -1.19
C SER A 67 -28.80 -7.27 -0.25
N GLN A 68 -29.62 -8.11 0.39
CA GLN A 68 -30.62 -7.70 1.38
C GLN A 68 -30.54 -8.57 2.64
N GLY A 69 -31.14 -8.10 3.74
CA GLY A 69 -31.23 -8.88 4.98
C GLY A 69 -29.90 -9.12 5.68
N GLU A 70 -29.69 -10.33 6.20
CA GLU A 70 -28.48 -10.71 6.96
C GLU A 70 -27.20 -10.66 6.14
N GLU A 71 -27.27 -10.94 4.84
CA GLU A 71 -26.11 -10.92 3.96
C GLU A 71 -25.55 -9.51 3.79
N ASN A 72 -26.43 -8.51 3.64
CA ASN A 72 -26.02 -7.11 3.58
C ASN A 72 -25.38 -6.65 4.90
N LYS A 73 -25.93 -7.05 6.06
CA LYS A 73 -25.34 -6.75 7.37
C LYS A 73 -23.91 -7.26 7.49
N ARG A 74 -23.64 -8.49 7.02
CA ARG A 74 -22.28 -9.07 6.99
C ARG A 74 -21.32 -8.27 6.11
N TYR A 75 -21.75 -7.88 4.91
CA TYR A 75 -20.91 -7.05 4.04
C TYR A 75 -20.67 -5.65 4.61
N TYR A 76 -21.66 -5.07 5.29
CA TYR A 76 -21.52 -3.80 5.99
C TYR A 76 -20.47 -3.89 7.11
N GLU A 77 -20.49 -4.95 7.93
CA GLU A 77 -19.50 -5.17 8.99
C GLU A 77 -18.09 -5.32 8.42
N LEU A 78 -17.93 -6.12 7.36
CA LEU A 78 -16.66 -6.28 6.62
C LEU A 78 -16.14 -4.93 6.09
N TYR A 79 -17.01 -4.12 5.50
CA TYR A 79 -16.65 -2.81 4.98
C TYR A 79 -16.17 -1.84 6.09
N GLN A 80 -16.83 -1.85 7.25
CA GLN A 80 -16.44 -1.00 8.38
C GLN A 80 -15.08 -1.41 8.97
N GLN A 81 -14.79 -2.71 9.06
CA GLN A 81 -13.48 -3.20 9.49
C GLN A 81 -12.35 -2.71 8.56
N LEU A 82 -12.61 -2.67 7.25
CA LEU A 82 -11.65 -2.19 6.25
C LEU A 82 -11.50 -0.65 6.23
N LYS A 83 -12.50 0.10 6.68
CA LYS A 83 -12.45 1.57 6.77
C LYS A 83 -11.45 2.07 7.82
N GLY A 84 -11.20 1.26 8.86
CA GLY A 84 -10.22 1.55 9.92
C GLY A 84 -8.77 1.21 9.57
N VAL A 85 -8.51 0.46 8.50
CA VAL A 85 -7.16 0.09 8.06
C VAL A 85 -6.56 1.26 7.28
N LYS A 86 -5.62 1.99 7.92
CA LYS A 86 -4.84 3.10 7.35
C LYS A 86 -3.44 2.67 6.92
#